data_AF-A0A7V0SE34-F1
#
_entry.id   AF-A0A7V0SE34-F1
#
_cell.length_a   1.000
_cell.length_b   1.000
_cell.length_c   1.000
_cell.angle_alpha   90.00
_cell.angle_beta   90.00
_cell.angle_gamma   90.00
#
_symmetry.space_group_name_H-M   'P 1'
#
loop_
_entity.id
_entity.type
_entity.pdbx_description
1 polymer ?
#
loop_
_entity_poly.entity_id
_entity_poly.type
_entity_poly.pdbx_seq_one_letter_code
_entity_poly.pdbx_strand_id
1 'polypeptide(L)'
;MVSITLSATALTLLTMGIVCLRFLRDRPENPSESFQKSYVFLFGALLATLGLSMAFMAGRYRTTEMYLAAFSVMVTGSYIMVFPRPFRSLLVWILKNFSAEGARSLALFNAALCFICGAAMVYLAFRQR
;
A
#
# COMPACT_ATOMS: atom_id res chain seq x y z
N MET A 1 19.20 0.03 9.08
CA MET A 1 17.76 0.08 9.40
C MET A 1 16.92 0.65 8.24
N VAL A 2 17.26 1.83 7.70
CA VAL A 2 16.54 2.42 6.54
C VAL A 2 16.49 1.50 5.30
N SER A 3 17.60 0.87 4.92
CA SER A 3 17.61 -0.10 3.79
C SER A 3 16.60 -1.23 3.98
N ILE A 4 16.45 -1.75 5.21
CA ILE A 4 15.52 -2.85 5.53
C ILE A 4 14.06 -2.39 5.36
N THR A 5 13.71 -1.21 5.89
CA THR A 5 12.33 -0.73 5.82
C THR A 5 11.93 -0.29 4.42
N LEU A 6 12.86 0.28 3.65
CA LEU A 6 12.65 0.56 2.23
C LEU A 6 12.46 -0.73 1.42
N SER A 7 13.26 -1.77 1.67
CA SER A 7 13.07 -3.09 1.03
C SER A 7 11.72 -3.72 1.40
N ALA A 8 11.30 -3.64 2.67
CA ALA A 8 9.99 -4.13 3.10
C ALA A 8 8.85 -3.38 2.39
N THR A 9 8.91 -2.04 2.35
CA THR A 9 7.93 -1.19 1.66
C THR A 9 7.88 -1.54 0.17
N ALA A 10 9.04 -1.76 -0.46
CA ALA A 10 9.14 -2.16 -1.86
C ALA A 10 8.47 -3.51 -2.13
N LEU A 11 8.72 -4.52 -1.29
CA LEU A 11 8.09 -5.84 -1.40
C LEU A 11 6.58 -5.74 -1.25
N THR A 12 6.09 -4.93 -0.31
CA THR A 12 4.65 -4.71 -0.15
C THR A 12 4.03 -4.06 -1.39
N LEU A 13 4.67 -3.04 -1.96
CA LEU A 13 4.22 -2.40 -3.20
C LEU A 13 4.18 -3.38 -4.37
N LEU A 14 5.25 -4.13 -4.61
CA LEU A 14 5.30 -5.13 -5.68
C LEU A 14 4.21 -6.20 -5.51
N THR A 15 4.01 -6.69 -4.29
CA THR A 15 2.96 -7.67 -3.98
C THR A 15 1.57 -7.09 -4.21
N MET A 16 1.34 -5.84 -3.82
CA MET A 16 0.08 -5.13 -4.04
C MET A 16 -0.18 -4.93 -5.54
N GLY A 17 0.84 -4.62 -6.33
CA GLY A 17 0.76 -4.56 -7.79
C GLY A 17 0.33 -5.90 -8.41
N ILE A 18 0.90 -7.02 -7.95
CA ILE A 18 0.49 -8.37 -8.39
C ILE A 18 -0.96 -8.64 -8.01
N VAL A 19 -1.41 -8.26 -6.81
CA VAL A 19 -2.80 -8.44 -6.36
C VAL A 19 -3.77 -7.61 -7.21
N CYS A 20 -3.40 -6.39 -7.58
CA CYS A 20 -4.17 -5.56 -8.52
C CYS A 20 -4.26 -6.21 -9.92
N LEU A 21 -3.17 -6.79 -10.44
CA LEU A 21 -3.20 -7.51 -11.71
C LEU A 21 -4.07 -8.77 -11.65
N ARG A 22 -4.04 -9.50 -10.53
CA ARG A 22 -4.95 -10.65 -10.31
C ARG A 22 -6.40 -10.20 -10.29
N PHE A 23 -6.71 -9.05 -9.70
CA PHE A 23 -8.05 -8.47 -9.74
C PHE A 23 -8.53 -8.09 -11.14
N LEU A 24 -7.64 -7.72 -12.06
CA LEU A 24 -8.01 -7.48 -13.46
C LEU A 24 -8.36 -8.78 -14.19
N ARG A 25 -7.72 -9.88 -13.80
CA ARG A 25 -8.00 -11.22 -14.31
C ARG A 25 -9.33 -11.75 -13.77
N ASP A 26 -9.62 -11.45 -12.50
CA ASP A 26 -10.91 -11.74 -11.87
C ASP A 26 -11.95 -10.70 -12.34
N ARG A 27 -13.24 -11.05 -12.41
CA ARG A 27 -14.25 -10.10 -12.92
C ARG A 27 -14.41 -8.92 -11.93
N PRO A 28 -14.22 -7.65 -12.35
CA PRO A 28 -14.28 -6.49 -11.44
C PRO A 28 -15.67 -6.24 -10.86
N GLU A 29 -16.70 -6.77 -11.51
CA GLU A 29 -18.11 -6.65 -11.13
C GLU A 29 -18.42 -7.29 -9.77
N ASN A 30 -17.65 -8.32 -9.39
CA ASN A 30 -17.78 -9.01 -8.11
C ASN A 30 -16.39 -9.33 -7.53
N PRO A 31 -15.71 -8.35 -6.89
CA PRO A 31 -14.42 -8.58 -6.26
C PRO A 31 -14.52 -9.72 -5.24
N SER A 32 -13.66 -10.73 -5.36
CA SER A 32 -13.65 -11.88 -4.43
C SER A 32 -13.33 -11.44 -3.01
N GLU A 33 -13.91 -12.11 -2.00
CA GLU A 33 -13.61 -11.80 -0.59
C GLU A 33 -12.11 -11.97 -0.27
N SER A 34 -11.46 -12.93 -0.95
CA SER A 34 -10.03 -13.16 -0.87
C SER A 34 -9.24 -11.93 -1.37
N PHE A 35 -9.57 -11.41 -2.56
CA PHE A 35 -8.96 -10.18 -3.07
C PHE A 35 -9.14 -9.01 -2.09
N GLN A 36 -10.36 -8.78 -1.62
CA GLN A 36 -10.66 -7.68 -0.69
C GLN A 36 -9.83 -7.79 0.60
N LYS A 37 -9.71 -9.00 1.18
CA LYS A 37 -8.88 -9.26 2.36
C LYS A 37 -7.41 -8.96 2.08
N SER A 38 -6.87 -9.53 1.01
CA SER A 38 -5.46 -9.35 0.64
C SER A 38 -5.12 -7.90 0.33
N TYR A 39 -5.96 -7.21 -0.43
CA TYR A 39 -5.73 -5.82 -0.81
C TYR A 39 -5.73 -4.89 0.41
N VAL A 40 -6.75 -4.98 1.27
CA VAL A 40 -6.82 -4.15 2.49
C VAL A 40 -5.67 -4.43 3.45
N PHE A 41 -5.29 -5.70 3.60
CA PHE A 41 -4.14 -6.06 4.42
C PHE A 41 -2.83 -5.47 3.87
N LEU A 42 -2.58 -5.61 2.56
CA LEU A 42 -1.39 -5.05 1.91
C LEU A 42 -1.36 -3.52 1.98
N PHE A 43 -2.52 -2.87 1.88
CA PHE A 43 -2.63 -1.42 2.05
C PHE A 43 -2.26 -0.99 3.47
N GLY A 44 -2.77 -1.69 4.51
CA GLY A 44 -2.37 -1.44 5.89
C GLY A 44 -0.87 -1.66 6.13
N ALA A 45 -0.32 -2.74 5.59
CA ALA A 45 1.12 -3.04 5.67
C ALA A 45 1.98 -1.98 4.96
N LEU A 46 1.52 -1.46 3.83
CA LEU A 46 2.18 -0.39 3.10
C LEU A 46 2.28 0.86 3.95
N LEU A 47 1.18 1.29 4.57
CA LEU A 47 1.17 2.45 5.46
C LEU A 47 2.07 2.23 6.68
N ALA A 48 2.02 1.06 7.31
CA ALA A 48 2.87 0.73 8.45
C ALA A 48 4.37 0.82 8.09
N THR A 49 4.77 0.20 6.99
CA THR A 49 6.17 0.19 6.53
C THR A 49 6.65 1.54 5.99
N LEU A 50 5.76 2.33 5.37
CA LEU A 50 6.04 3.70 4.95
C LEU A 50 6.26 4.60 6.17
N GLY A 51 5.37 4.58 7.16
CA GLY A 51 5.51 5.35 8.39
C GLY A 51 6.79 5.00 9.14
N LEU A 52 7.13 3.71 9.22
CA LEU A 52 8.39 3.26 9.81
C LEU A 52 9.61 3.76 9.01
N SER A 53 9.56 3.73 7.68
CA SER A 53 10.63 4.26 6.82
C SER A 53 10.80 5.76 7.01
N MET A 54 9.70 6.52 7.09
CA MET A 54 9.73 7.96 7.40
C MET A 54 10.36 8.22 8.77
N ALA A 55 10.00 7.47 9.80
CA ALA A 55 10.56 7.61 11.15
C ALA A 55 12.07 7.37 11.17
N PHE A 56 12.57 6.35 10.48
CA PHE A 56 14.01 6.09 10.40
C PHE A 56 14.78 7.09 9.52
N MET A 57 14.11 7.71 8.55
CA MET A 57 14.71 8.79 7.74
C MET A 57 14.60 10.18 8.40
N ALA A 58 13.70 10.37 9.37
CA ALA A 58 13.44 11.66 10.03
C ALA A 58 14.65 12.21 10.81
N GLY A 59 15.61 11.37 11.21
CA GLY A 59 16.90 11.85 11.72
C GLY A 59 17.66 12.76 10.73
N ARG A 60 17.32 12.72 9.43
CA ARG A 60 17.87 13.59 8.37
C ARG A 60 16.97 14.78 7.99
N TYR A 61 15.70 14.77 8.38
CA TYR A 61 14.70 15.80 8.04
C TYR A 61 14.04 16.27 9.35
N ARG A 62 14.70 17.23 10.02
CA ARG A 62 14.57 17.58 11.44
C ARG A 62 13.28 18.36 11.83
N THR A 63 12.08 17.85 11.64
CA THR A 63 10.86 18.50 12.18
C THR A 63 9.96 17.54 12.95
N THR A 64 9.45 17.99 14.11
CA THR A 64 8.49 17.24 14.96
C THR A 64 7.25 16.82 14.18
N GLU A 65 6.82 17.66 13.23
CA GLU A 65 5.70 17.39 12.32
C GLU A 65 5.91 16.12 11.50
N MET A 66 7.14 15.86 11.05
CA MET A 66 7.46 14.69 10.25
C MET A 66 7.43 13.40 11.08
N TYR A 67 7.83 13.46 12.36
CA TYR A 67 7.67 12.35 13.29
C TYR A 67 6.21 12.05 13.61
N LEU A 68 5.41 13.10 13.84
CA LEU A 68 3.97 12.94 14.06
C LEU A 68 3.29 12.34 12.84
N ALA A 69 3.59 12.84 11.63
CA ALA A 69 3.07 12.26 10.39
C ALA A 69 3.47 10.79 10.22
N ALA A 70 4.75 10.47 10.42
CA ALA A 70 5.26 9.09 10.34
C ALA A 70 4.55 8.16 11.33
N PHE A 71 4.35 8.62 12.57
CA PHE A 71 3.66 7.88 13.61
C PHE A 71 2.18 7.69 13.28
N SER A 72 1.47 8.74 12.86
CA SER A 72 0.06 8.67 12.46
C SER A 72 -0.16 7.70 11.30
N VAL A 73 0.73 7.73 10.29
CA VAL A 73 0.68 6.81 9.15
C VAL A 73 0.92 5.37 9.60
N MET A 74 1.90 5.14 10.47
CA MET A 74 2.22 3.82 11.00
C MET A 74 1.08 3.23 11.85
N VAL A 75 0.49 4.03 12.75
CA VAL A 75 -0.64 3.63 13.60
C VAL A 75 -1.88 3.35 12.74
N THR A 76 -2.16 4.20 11.75
CA THR A 76 -3.29 4.00 10.83
C THR A 76 -3.14 2.71 10.04
N GLY A 77 -1.97 2.45 9.47
CA GLY A 77 -1.67 1.19 8.78
C GLY A 77 -1.88 -0.04 9.66
N SER A 78 -1.34 0.02 10.88
CA SER A 78 -1.50 -1.06 11.88
C SER A 78 -2.96 -1.27 12.26
N TYR A 79 -3.71 -0.19 12.47
CA TYR A 79 -5.15 -0.26 12.78
C TYR A 79 -5.94 -0.93 11.65
N ILE A 80 -5.67 -0.60 10.39
CA ILE A 80 -6.30 -1.23 9.22
C ILE A 80 -6.04 -2.74 9.20
N MET A 81 -4.81 -3.16 9.52
CA MET A 81 -4.45 -4.58 9.55
C MET A 81 -5.17 -5.36 10.65
N VAL A 82 -5.37 -4.74 11.83
CA VAL A 82 -6.05 -5.37 12.97
C VAL A 82 -7.58 -5.36 12.77
N PHE A 83 -8.13 -4.28 12.23
CA PHE A 83 -9.57 -4.11 12.02
C PHE A 83 -9.91 -3.89 10.54
N PRO A 84 -9.75 -4.91 9.67
CA PRO A 84 -9.90 -4.74 8.22
C PRO A 84 -11.36 -4.61 7.76
N ARG A 85 -12.35 -4.94 8.61
CA ARG A 85 -13.77 -4.99 8.23
C ARG A 85 -14.30 -3.65 7.68
N PRO A 86 -14.15 -2.50 8.37
CA PRO A 86 -14.64 -1.21 7.88
C PRO A 86 -14.00 -0.82 6.54
N PHE A 87 -12.70 -1.09 6.39
CA PHE A 87 -11.94 -0.77 5.18
C PHE A 87 -12.32 -1.65 3.99
N ARG A 88 -12.66 -2.92 4.22
CA ARG A 88 -13.22 -3.80 3.18
C ARG A 88 -14.59 -3.30 2.72
N SER A 89 -15.46 -2.92 3.66
CA SER A 89 -16.76 -2.34 3.32
C SER A 89 -16.63 -1.04 2.52
N LEU A 90 -15.68 -0.19 2.90
CA LEU A 90 -15.36 1.04 2.17
C LEU A 90 -14.84 0.74 0.75
N LEU A 91 -13.90 -0.21 0.60
CA LEU A 91 -13.40 -0.64 -0.70
C LEU A 91 -14.53 -1.12 -1.61
N VAL A 92 -15.41 -1.99 -1.10
CA VAL A 92 -16.56 -2.50 -1.87
C VAL A 92 -17.51 -1.35 -2.23
N TRP A 93 -17.77 -0.44 -1.31
CA TRP A 93 -18.60 0.73 -1.58
C TRP A 93 -17.99 1.60 -2.68
N ILE A 94 -16.69 1.89 -2.64
CA ILE A 94 -15.99 2.66 -3.69
C ILE A 94 -16.14 1.95 -5.03
N LEU A 95 -15.81 0.65 -5.10
CA LEU A 95 -15.85 -0.12 -6.35
C LEU A 95 -17.25 -0.19 -6.96
N LYS A 96 -18.32 -0.23 -6.14
CA LYS A 96 -19.71 -0.19 -6.62
C LYS A 96 -20.10 1.15 -7.25
N ASN A 97 -19.41 2.24 -6.92
CA ASN A 97 -19.67 3.56 -7.49
C ASN A 97 -18.93 3.79 -8.83
N PHE A 98 -18.02 2.89 -9.22
CA PHE A 98 -17.34 2.95 -10.51
C PHE A 98 -18.03 2.03 -11.54
N SER A 99 -17.95 2.40 -12.81
CA SER A 99 -18.23 1.45 -13.90
C SER A 99 -17.19 0.31 -13.88
N ALA A 100 -17.55 -0.86 -14.40
CA ALA A 100 -16.62 -2.00 -14.47
C ALA A 100 -15.32 -1.64 -15.21
N GLU A 101 -15.42 -0.79 -16.24
CA GLU A 101 -14.28 -0.28 -17.00
C GLU A 101 -13.45 0.71 -16.19
N GLY A 102 -14.08 1.63 -15.45
CA GLY A 102 -13.40 2.53 -14.51
C GLY A 102 -12.66 1.78 -13.41
N ALA A 103 -13.26 0.73 -12.85
CA ALA A 103 -12.61 -0.13 -11.86
C ALA A 103 -11.38 -0.87 -12.42
N ARG A 104 -11.45 -1.32 -13.68
CA ARG A 104 -10.30 -1.92 -14.38
C ARG A 104 -9.19 -0.90 -14.62
N SER A 105 -9.51 0.28 -15.14
CA SER A 105 -8.52 1.33 -15.36
C SER A 105 -7.84 1.75 -14.07
N LEU A 106 -8.60 1.88 -12.97
CA LEU A 106 -8.05 2.19 -11.66
C LEU A 106 -7.12 1.08 -11.15
N ALA A 107 -7.49 -0.19 -11.29
CA ALA A 107 -6.66 -1.31 -10.87
C ALA A 107 -5.37 -1.44 -11.71
N LEU A 108 -5.44 -1.21 -13.03
CA LEU A 108 -4.27 -1.13 -13.92
C LEU A 108 -3.32 -0.01 -13.50
N PHE A 109 -3.87 1.20 -13.32
CA PHE A 109 -3.10 2.36 -12.90
C PHE A 109 -2.41 2.11 -11.56
N ASN A 110 -3.15 1.58 -10.59
CA ASN A 110 -2.62 1.28 -9.26
C ASN A 110 -1.55 0.18 -9.32
N ALA A 111 -1.74 -0.85 -10.16
CA ALA A 111 -0.71 -1.86 -10.38
C ALA A 111 0.58 -1.26 -10.92
N ALA A 112 0.49 -0.45 -11.97
CA ALA A 112 1.66 0.20 -12.58
C ALA A 112 2.37 1.12 -11.58
N LEU A 113 1.63 1.94 -10.85
CA LEU A 113 2.16 2.83 -9.81
C LEU A 113 2.89 2.02 -8.73
N CYS A 114 2.28 0.94 -8.23
CA CYS A 114 2.89 0.06 -7.25
C CYS A 114 4.21 -0.55 -7.75
N PHE A 115 4.29 -0.99 -9.01
CA PHE A 115 5.54 -1.52 -9.56
C PHE A 115 6.62 -0.45 -9.70
N ILE A 116 6.29 0.73 -10.20
CA ILE A 116 7.23 1.85 -10.36
C ILE A 116 7.77 2.30 -8.99
N CYS A 117 6.87 2.55 -8.03
CA CYS A 117 7.25 2.93 -6.68
C CYS A 117 8.05 1.84 -5.97
N GLY A 118 7.65 0.57 -6.14
CA GLY A 118 8.36 -0.58 -5.58
C GLY A 118 9.80 -0.66 -6.11
N ALA A 119 9.98 -0.58 -7.43
CA ALA A 119 11.29 -0.58 -8.07
C ALA A 119 12.16 0.61 -7.61
N ALA A 120 11.58 1.81 -7.51
CA ALA A 120 12.28 2.99 -7.00
C ALA A 120 12.76 2.80 -5.55
N MET A 121 11.91 2.23 -4.69
CA MET A 121 12.26 1.93 -3.30
C MET A 121 13.37 0.87 -3.18
N VAL A 122 13.37 -0.16 -4.05
CA VAL A 122 14.48 -1.13 -4.14
C VAL A 122 15.78 -0.41 -4.51
N TYR A 123 15.76 0.41 -5.56
CA TYR A 123 16.94 1.16 -5.99
C TYR A 123 17.49 2.05 -4.86
N LEU A 124 16.62 2.78 -4.17
CA LEU A 124 17.01 3.62 -3.03
C LEU A 124 17.59 2.77 -1.88
N ALA A 125 16.98 1.61 -1.57
CA ALA A 125 17.46 0.73 -0.51
C ALA A 125 18.87 0.19 -0.78
N PHE A 126 19.20 -0.11 -2.04
CA PHE A 126 20.55 -0.52 -2.46
C PHE A 126 21.56 0.62 -2.34
N ARG A 127 21.17 1.84 -2.68
CA ARG A 127 22.05 3.02 -2.58
C ARG A 127 22.30 3.48 -1.13
N GLN A 128 21.53 3.00 -0.18
CA GLN A 128 21.68 3.30 1.26
C GLN A 128 22.57 2.30 2.01
N ARG A 129 23.07 1.25 1.34
CA ARG A 129 24.12 0.35 1.87
C ARG A 129 25.49 0.97 1.65
#